data_AF-A0A077RS56-F1
#
_entry.id   AF-A0A077RS56-F1
#
_cell.length_a   1.000
_cell.length_b   1.000
_cell.length_c   1.000
_cell.angle_alpha   90.00
_cell.angle_beta   90.00
_cell.angle_gamma   90.00
#
_symmetry.space_group_name_H-M   'P 1'
#
loop_
_entity.id
_entity.type
_entity.pdbx_description
1 polymer ?
#
loop_
_entity_poly.entity_id
_entity_poly.type
_entity_poly.pdbx_seq_one_letter_code
_entity_poly.pdbx_strand_id
1 'polypeptide(L)'
;MAPACWFLVFVWVWWLPLMLAGAKEEHRVEYCPAERCGNLTVSNPFWIADGEAGRSCGPSDFQVSCLNDSNPFLLSSGFTGFGIMDIWYEDRNLRVVDVHKEEDFNVSKSSCNFPSWNTSSKLALPFKVNPTNLNLIFYKCTKTVALLEVRCVNASNMFVRAGVRFDETGNYHDYVLEGCDAIVVPVMGSSGWANASDYEQLISRGFLLAWDETLQPATARLIL
;
A
#
# COMPACT_ATOMS: atom_id res chain seq x y z
N MET A 1 -3.53 -82.70 -31.11
CA MET A 1 -3.47 -81.42 -31.86
C MET A 1 -4.34 -80.41 -31.14
N ALA A 2 -3.76 -79.24 -30.86
CA ALA A 2 -4.36 -78.01 -30.33
C ALA A 2 -5.54 -77.51 -31.22
N PRO A 3 -6.39 -76.52 -30.83
CA PRO A 3 -6.15 -75.48 -29.83
C PRO A 3 -7.35 -75.13 -28.91
N ALA A 4 -7.11 -75.13 -27.60
CA ALA A 4 -7.97 -74.50 -26.59
C ALA A 4 -7.14 -73.45 -25.85
N CYS A 5 -6.65 -72.43 -26.57
CA CYS A 5 -5.74 -71.44 -25.98
C CYS A 5 -5.89 -70.00 -26.51
N TRP A 6 -6.96 -69.67 -27.24
CA TRP A 6 -7.09 -68.34 -27.89
C TRP A 6 -8.35 -67.54 -27.57
N PHE A 7 -9.16 -67.93 -26.58
CA PHE A 7 -10.35 -67.15 -26.22
C PHE A 7 -10.43 -66.67 -24.76
N LEU A 8 -9.41 -66.95 -23.94
CA LEU A 8 -9.37 -66.48 -22.54
C LEU A 8 -8.49 -65.25 -22.30
N VAL A 9 -8.06 -64.55 -23.36
CA VAL A 9 -7.23 -63.33 -23.22
C VAL A 9 -8.06 -62.04 -23.32
N PHE A 10 -9.32 -62.09 -23.80
CA PHE A 10 -10.09 -60.87 -24.09
C PHE A 10 -11.10 -60.41 -23.03
N VAL A 11 -11.29 -61.14 -21.93
CA VAL A 11 -12.33 -60.77 -20.93
C VAL A 11 -11.72 -60.26 -19.60
N TRP A 12 -10.40 -60.25 -19.46
CA TRP A 12 -9.74 -59.80 -18.22
C TRP A 12 -9.02 -58.45 -18.36
N VAL A 13 -9.57 -57.53 -19.16
CA VAL A 13 -9.03 -56.16 -19.30
C VAL A 13 -10.04 -55.09 -18.87
N TRP A 14 -11.27 -55.46 -18.49
CA TRP A 14 -12.34 -54.49 -18.27
C TRP A 14 -12.85 -54.32 -16.84
N TRP A 15 -12.15 -54.84 -15.82
CA TRP A 15 -12.49 -54.58 -14.41
C TRP A 15 -11.32 -54.01 -13.60
N LEU A 16 -10.63 -52.99 -14.11
CA LEU A 16 -10.01 -52.02 -13.21
C LEU A 16 -10.94 -50.80 -13.15
N PRO A 17 -11.51 -50.47 -11.97
CA PRO A 17 -11.99 -49.11 -11.77
C PRO A 17 -10.77 -48.24 -11.97
N LEU A 18 -10.83 -47.35 -12.97
CA LEU A 18 -9.91 -46.24 -13.10
C LEU A 18 -10.14 -45.40 -11.84
N MET A 19 -9.45 -45.74 -10.75
CA MET A 19 -9.28 -44.87 -9.62
C MET A 19 -8.48 -43.72 -10.18
N LEU A 20 -9.20 -42.72 -10.70
CA LEU A 20 -8.75 -41.35 -10.68
C LEU A 20 -8.50 -41.07 -9.20
N ALA A 21 -7.31 -41.44 -8.73
CA ALA A 21 -6.65 -40.72 -7.69
C ALA A 21 -6.55 -39.30 -8.25
N GLY A 22 -7.60 -38.51 -8.01
CA GLY A 22 -7.45 -37.09 -7.93
C GLY A 22 -6.37 -36.91 -6.89
N ALA A 23 -5.12 -36.77 -7.34
CA ALA A 23 -4.15 -36.03 -6.58
C ALA A 23 -4.89 -34.74 -6.26
N LYS A 24 -5.30 -34.61 -5.01
CA LYS A 24 -5.66 -33.32 -4.47
C LYS A 24 -4.36 -32.56 -4.63
N GLU A 25 -4.23 -31.82 -5.73
CA GLU A 25 -3.28 -30.72 -5.79
C GLU A 25 -3.74 -29.79 -4.68
N GLU A 26 -3.27 -30.09 -3.48
CA GLU A 26 -2.95 -29.08 -2.52
C GLU A 26 -1.97 -28.17 -3.27
N HIS A 27 -2.54 -27.16 -3.93
CA HIS A 27 -1.80 -26.01 -4.39
C HIS A 27 -1.09 -25.50 -3.14
N ARG A 28 0.16 -25.94 -2.96
CA ARG A 28 1.08 -25.27 -2.05
C ARG A 28 1.17 -23.88 -2.63
N VAL A 29 0.48 -22.93 -2.00
CA VAL A 29 0.68 -21.52 -2.28
C VAL A 29 2.16 -21.30 -1.98
N GLU A 30 2.97 -21.24 -3.03
CA GLU A 30 4.41 -21.05 -2.94
C GLU A 30 4.62 -19.59 -2.60
N TYR A 31 4.57 -19.29 -1.31
CA TYR A 31 4.87 -17.97 -0.80
C TYR A 31 6.30 -17.59 -1.20
N CYS A 32 6.46 -16.35 -1.65
CA CYS A 32 7.79 -15.80 -1.88
C CYS A 32 8.62 -15.95 -0.59
N PRO A 33 9.89 -16.38 -0.69
CA PRO A 33 10.77 -16.38 0.46
C PRO A 33 10.89 -14.98 1.05
N ALA A 34 11.12 -14.90 2.36
CA ALA A 34 11.37 -13.61 3.00
C ALA A 34 12.71 -13.04 2.51
N GLU A 35 12.68 -11.80 2.04
CA GLU A 35 13.83 -11.11 1.46
C GLU A 35 14.12 -9.81 2.20
N ARG A 36 15.34 -9.31 2.08
CA ARG A 36 15.74 -8.04 2.69
C ARG A 36 15.72 -6.92 1.66
N CYS A 37 15.19 -5.77 2.05
CA CYS A 37 15.36 -4.51 1.34
C CYS A 37 15.86 -3.45 2.32
N GLY A 38 17.15 -3.14 2.28
CA GLY A 38 17.83 -2.33 3.28
C GLY A 38 17.65 -2.92 4.69
N ASN A 39 16.97 -2.16 5.54
CA ASN A 39 16.69 -2.57 6.92
C ASN A 39 15.41 -3.40 7.07
N LEU A 40 14.55 -3.45 6.05
CA LEU A 40 13.28 -4.16 6.12
C LEU A 40 13.42 -5.63 5.74
N THR A 41 12.61 -6.45 6.40
CA THR A 41 12.35 -7.83 5.98
C THR A 41 10.98 -7.87 5.31
N VAL A 42 10.99 -8.11 4.00
CA VAL A 42 9.80 -8.24 3.16
C VAL A 42 9.42 -9.71 3.14
N SER A 43 8.19 -10.00 3.56
CA SER A 43 7.63 -11.34 3.63
C SER A 43 6.14 -11.28 3.29
N ASN A 44 5.53 -12.45 3.07
CA ASN A 44 4.10 -12.55 2.79
C ASN A 44 3.24 -11.65 3.70
N PRO A 45 2.29 -10.87 3.15
CA PRO A 45 1.84 -10.85 1.75
C PRO A 45 2.69 -10.00 0.80
N PHE A 46 3.67 -9.26 1.31
CA PHE A 46 4.60 -8.46 0.52
C PHE A 46 5.67 -9.33 -0.12
N TRP A 47 6.15 -8.91 -1.29
CA TRP A 47 7.16 -9.66 -2.03
C TRP A 47 7.96 -8.76 -2.96
N ILE A 48 9.17 -9.20 -3.28
CA ILE A 48 10.08 -8.55 -4.24
C ILE A 48 10.16 -9.47 -5.47
N ALA A 49 10.17 -8.89 -6.67
CA ALA A 49 10.35 -9.68 -7.88
C ALA A 49 11.80 -10.14 -8.00
N ASP A 50 12.00 -11.44 -8.20
CA ASP A 50 13.32 -12.02 -8.42
C ASP A 50 13.93 -11.49 -9.74
N GLY A 51 15.16 -10.96 -9.66
CA GLY A 51 15.81 -10.19 -10.72
C GLY A 51 16.18 -10.99 -11.96
N GLU A 52 16.21 -12.32 -11.90
CA GLU A 52 16.62 -13.18 -13.03
C GLU A 52 15.43 -13.82 -13.77
N ALA A 53 14.25 -13.93 -13.15
CA ALA A 53 13.10 -14.62 -13.75
C ALA A 53 11.82 -13.78 -13.86
N GLY A 54 11.75 -12.61 -13.20
CA GLY A 54 10.55 -11.76 -13.21
C GLY A 54 9.27 -12.49 -12.79
N ARG A 55 9.39 -13.63 -12.10
CA ARG A 55 8.26 -14.51 -11.80
C ARG A 55 7.51 -13.90 -10.62
N SER A 56 6.28 -13.47 -10.88
CA SER A 56 5.38 -13.07 -9.81
C SER A 56 5.08 -14.28 -8.92
N CYS A 57 5.31 -14.15 -7.61
CA CYS A 57 5.00 -15.15 -6.61
C CYS A 57 3.97 -14.65 -5.57
N GLY A 58 3.36 -13.48 -5.81
CA GLY A 58 2.33 -12.91 -4.94
C GLY A 58 1.42 -11.90 -5.66
N PRO A 59 0.42 -11.33 -4.96
CA PRO A 59 -0.48 -10.34 -5.55
C PRO A 59 0.26 -9.05 -5.91
N SER A 60 -0.02 -8.48 -7.09
CA SER A 60 0.63 -7.25 -7.57
C SER A 60 0.47 -6.07 -6.63
N ASP A 61 -0.62 -6.02 -5.87
CA ASP A 61 -0.89 -4.92 -4.94
C ASP A 61 0.16 -4.82 -3.82
N PHE A 62 0.72 -5.96 -3.43
CA PHE A 62 1.72 -6.09 -2.38
C PHE A 62 3.16 -6.14 -2.90
N GLN A 63 3.37 -5.90 -4.20
CA GLN A 63 4.70 -5.91 -4.79
C GLN A 63 5.51 -4.71 -4.29
N VAL A 64 6.70 -5.02 -3.77
CA VAL A 64 7.68 -4.04 -3.30
C VAL A 64 8.80 -3.93 -4.31
N SER A 65 9.06 -2.70 -4.77
CA SER A 65 10.29 -2.39 -5.49
C SER A 65 11.39 -2.12 -4.49
N CYS A 66 12.53 -2.79 -4.65
CA CYS A 66 13.73 -2.54 -3.86
C CYS A 66 14.85 -2.01 -4.75
N LEU A 67 14.87 -0.70 -4.99
CA LEU A 67 15.90 -0.09 -5.83
C LEU A 67 17.23 -0.03 -5.04
N ASN A 68 18.32 -0.47 -5.67
CA ASN A 68 19.68 -0.48 -5.10
C ASN A 68 19.73 -1.09 -3.68
N ASP A 69 18.95 -2.13 -3.45
CA ASP A 69 18.91 -2.91 -2.19
C ASP A 69 18.61 -2.08 -0.91
N SER A 70 18.08 -0.87 -1.03
CA SER A 70 17.98 0.05 0.12
C SER A 70 16.69 0.87 0.20
N ASN A 71 15.99 1.06 -0.93
CA ASN A 71 14.81 1.93 -0.96
C ASN A 71 13.54 1.12 -1.32
N PRO A 72 12.81 0.61 -0.31
CA PRO A 72 11.57 -0.14 -0.53
C PRO A 72 10.41 0.79 -0.87
N PHE A 73 9.70 0.47 -1.94
CA PHE A 73 8.55 1.23 -2.44
C PHE A 73 7.38 0.32 -2.78
N LEU A 74 6.16 0.76 -2.43
CA LEU A 74 4.94 0.04 -2.76
C LEU A 74 4.52 0.35 -4.21
N LEU A 75 4.64 -0.63 -5.11
CA LEU A 75 4.42 -0.41 -6.55
C LEU A 75 2.97 -0.12 -6.93
N SER A 76 2.01 -0.64 -6.17
CA SER A 76 0.56 -0.42 -6.42
C SER A 76 0.13 1.04 -6.29
N SER A 77 0.98 1.89 -5.72
CA SER A 77 0.76 3.34 -5.61
C SER A 77 1.34 4.16 -6.78
N GLY A 78 1.87 3.50 -7.82
CA GLY A 78 2.38 4.13 -9.04
C GLY A 78 3.80 4.71 -8.91
N PHE A 79 4.28 5.38 -9.98
CA PHE A 79 5.64 5.96 -10.06
C PHE A 79 5.92 7.09 -9.04
N THR A 80 4.89 7.63 -8.39
CA THR A 80 5.00 8.63 -7.29
C THR A 80 4.50 8.04 -5.97
N GLY A 81 4.81 6.76 -5.76
CA GLY A 81 4.22 5.91 -4.75
C GLY A 81 4.68 6.17 -3.30
N PHE A 82 4.35 5.21 -2.46
CA PHE A 82 4.65 5.19 -1.04
C PHE A 82 6.00 4.54 -0.77
N GLY A 83 6.94 5.30 -0.21
CA GLY A 83 8.18 4.77 0.34
C GLY A 83 7.88 4.04 1.65
N ILE A 84 8.29 2.79 1.76
CA ILE A 84 8.02 1.97 2.95
C ILE A 84 9.08 2.25 4.00
N MET A 85 8.64 2.59 5.22
CA MET A 85 9.54 2.87 6.34
C MET A 85 9.62 1.69 7.30
N ASP A 86 8.48 1.08 7.62
CA ASP A 86 8.35 -0.02 8.59
C ASP A 86 7.15 -0.91 8.22
N ILE A 87 7.22 -2.21 8.52
CA ILE A 87 6.14 -3.19 8.32
C ILE A 87 5.85 -3.91 9.64
N TRP A 88 4.60 -3.87 10.11
CA TRP A 88 4.11 -4.65 11.25
C TRP A 88 3.07 -5.67 10.79
N TYR A 89 3.53 -6.91 10.58
CA TYR A 89 2.70 -7.98 10.03
C TYR A 89 1.54 -8.39 10.95
N GLU A 90 1.79 -8.50 12.25
CA GLU A 90 0.77 -8.88 13.25
C GLU A 90 -0.41 -7.92 13.26
N ASP A 91 -0.13 -6.62 13.24
CA ASP A 91 -1.15 -5.56 13.28
C ASP A 91 -1.69 -5.20 11.89
N ARG A 92 -1.12 -5.81 10.84
CA ARG A 92 -1.37 -5.48 9.42
C ARG A 92 -1.24 -3.99 9.11
N ASN A 93 -0.18 -3.37 9.64
CA ASN A 93 0.11 -1.95 9.48
C ASN A 93 1.46 -1.71 8.79
N LEU A 94 1.47 -0.71 7.92
CA LEU A 94 2.63 -0.29 7.15
C LEU A 94 2.87 1.18 7.41
N ARG A 95 4.07 1.55 7.89
CA ARG A 95 4.44 2.98 7.90
C ARG A 95 5.01 3.35 6.56
N VAL A 96 4.46 4.40 5.96
CA VAL A 96 4.90 4.90 4.67
C VAL A 96 5.07 6.40 4.66
N VAL A 97 5.88 6.88 3.73
CA VAL A 97 5.99 8.29 3.37
C VAL A 97 5.48 8.50 1.95
N ASP A 98 4.64 9.51 1.74
CA ASP A 98 4.27 9.99 0.41
C ASP A 98 5.42 10.85 -0.11
N VAL A 99 6.33 10.24 -0.88
CA VAL A 99 7.58 10.89 -1.33
C VAL A 99 7.30 12.17 -2.11
N HIS A 100 6.22 12.20 -2.90
CA HIS A 100 5.86 13.39 -3.65
C HIS A 100 5.39 14.52 -2.73
N LYS A 101 4.65 14.20 -1.65
CA LYS A 101 4.25 15.22 -0.66
C LYS A 101 5.44 15.76 0.11
N GLU A 102 6.42 14.91 0.41
CA GLU A 102 7.67 15.36 1.01
C GLU A 102 8.39 16.35 0.08
N GLU A 103 8.48 16.06 -1.22
CA GLU A 103 9.07 16.96 -2.23
C GLU A 103 8.29 18.27 -2.39
N ASP A 104 6.96 18.19 -2.49
CA ASP A 104 6.03 19.32 -2.64
C ASP A 104 6.12 20.32 -1.49
N PHE A 105 6.49 19.87 -0.29
CA PHE A 105 6.53 20.73 0.89
C PHE A 105 7.93 20.95 1.46
N ASN A 106 8.99 20.46 0.78
CA ASN A 106 10.37 20.66 1.21
C ASN A 106 10.82 22.12 0.98
N VAL A 107 10.72 22.94 2.01
CA VAL A 107 11.11 24.35 1.96
C VAL A 107 12.63 24.49 1.85
N SER A 108 13.36 23.60 2.54
CA SER A 108 14.82 23.61 2.59
C SER A 108 15.46 23.48 1.20
N LYS A 109 14.78 22.80 0.27
CA LYS A 109 15.22 22.63 -1.13
C LYS A 109 14.62 23.66 -2.10
N SER A 110 13.89 24.67 -1.61
CA SER A 110 13.15 25.65 -2.43
C SER A 110 12.15 25.04 -3.43
N SER A 111 11.78 23.77 -3.26
CA SER A 111 10.94 23.00 -4.19
C SER A 111 9.45 23.04 -3.88
N CYS A 112 9.04 23.93 -2.96
CA CYS A 112 7.69 23.86 -2.42
C CYS A 112 6.61 24.33 -3.41
N ASN A 113 5.65 23.45 -3.69
CA ASN A 113 4.50 23.66 -4.56
C ASN A 113 3.22 23.21 -3.85
N PHE A 114 2.10 23.85 -4.15
CA PHE A 114 0.81 23.38 -3.63
C PHE A 114 0.39 22.10 -4.36
N PRO A 115 0.18 20.97 -3.66
CA PRO A 115 -0.19 19.73 -4.32
C PRO A 115 -1.58 19.80 -4.94
N SER A 116 -1.81 19.05 -6.02
CA SER A 116 -3.12 18.99 -6.68
C SER A 116 -4.02 17.85 -6.17
N TRP A 117 -3.46 16.89 -5.43
CA TRP A 117 -4.15 15.64 -5.06
C TRP A 117 -3.95 15.26 -3.61
N ASN A 118 -4.98 14.68 -3.00
CA ASN A 118 -4.89 14.07 -1.68
C ASN A 118 -3.96 12.85 -1.71
N THR A 119 -3.30 12.57 -0.60
CA THR A 119 -2.46 11.36 -0.49
C THR A 119 -3.28 10.08 -0.68
N SER A 120 -4.51 10.06 -0.17
CA SER A 120 -5.41 8.91 -0.33
C SER A 120 -5.78 8.61 -1.77
N SER A 121 -5.67 9.57 -2.70
CA SER A 121 -5.95 9.35 -4.13
C SER A 121 -4.96 8.39 -4.81
N LYS A 122 -3.80 8.13 -4.19
CA LYS A 122 -2.80 7.18 -4.68
C LYS A 122 -3.02 5.76 -4.15
N LEU A 123 -3.93 5.57 -3.18
CA LEU A 123 -4.14 4.28 -2.54
C LEU A 123 -5.01 3.39 -3.41
N ALA A 124 -4.49 2.21 -3.73
CA ALA A 124 -5.25 1.11 -4.29
C ALA A 124 -5.67 0.14 -3.16
N LEU A 125 -6.72 -0.63 -3.41
CA LEU A 125 -7.02 -1.80 -2.58
C LEU A 125 -5.81 -2.75 -2.59
N PRO A 126 -5.51 -3.43 -1.47
CA PRO A 126 -6.28 -3.49 -0.22
C PRO A 126 -5.85 -2.48 0.85
N PHE A 127 -5.11 -1.43 0.50
CA PHE A 127 -4.58 -0.47 1.46
C PHE A 127 -5.61 0.61 1.80
N LYS A 128 -5.62 1.01 3.07
CA LYS A 128 -6.39 2.16 3.57
C LYS A 128 -5.55 2.95 4.55
N VAL A 129 -5.82 4.25 4.68
CA VAL A 129 -5.22 5.06 5.76
C VAL A 129 -5.72 4.51 7.09
N ASN A 130 -4.79 4.27 8.02
CA ASN A 130 -5.14 3.83 9.37
C ASN A 130 -5.79 5.00 10.15
N PRO A 131 -6.93 4.80 10.81
CA PRO A 131 -7.65 5.86 11.54
C PRO A 131 -6.93 6.42 12.76
N THR A 132 -5.88 5.76 13.25
CA THR A 132 -5.05 6.32 14.33
C THR A 132 -4.19 7.49 13.86
N ASN A 133 -4.08 7.71 12.54
CA ASN A 133 -3.41 8.88 11.99
C ASN A 133 -4.18 10.17 12.29
N LEU A 134 -3.44 11.27 12.25
CA LEU A 134 -4.01 12.61 12.14
C LEU A 134 -3.80 13.12 10.71
N ASN A 135 -4.45 14.22 10.38
CA ASN A 135 -4.33 14.90 9.11
C ASN A 135 -3.69 16.28 9.29
N LEU A 136 -2.74 16.57 8.40
CA LEU A 136 -2.46 17.92 7.97
C LEU A 136 -3.42 18.27 6.84
N ILE A 137 -3.99 19.47 6.90
CA ILE A 137 -4.79 20.01 5.80
C ILE A 137 -4.12 21.27 5.31
N PHE A 138 -3.70 21.24 4.05
CA PHE A 138 -3.15 22.39 3.35
C PHE A 138 -4.25 23.07 2.57
N TYR A 139 -4.31 24.39 2.68
CA TYR A 139 -5.30 25.21 2.02
C TYR A 139 -4.64 26.15 1.04
N LYS A 140 -5.24 26.33 -0.13
CA LYS A 140 -4.92 27.40 -1.07
C LYS A 140 -6.15 28.28 -1.23
N CYS A 141 -6.10 29.48 -0.66
CA CYS A 141 -7.25 30.34 -0.53
C CYS A 141 -7.21 31.54 -1.48
N THR A 142 -8.37 32.10 -1.77
CA THR A 142 -8.48 33.38 -2.50
C THR A 142 -8.18 34.60 -1.61
N LYS A 143 -8.21 34.42 -0.28
CA LYS A 143 -8.00 35.45 0.74
C LYS A 143 -7.19 34.88 1.91
N THR A 144 -6.70 35.76 2.77
CA THR A 144 -6.05 35.36 4.02
C THR A 144 -7.06 34.79 5.01
N VAL A 145 -6.63 33.80 5.78
CA VAL A 145 -7.45 33.14 6.81
C VAL A 145 -6.67 33.05 8.11
N ALA A 146 -7.37 32.83 9.23
CA ALA A 146 -6.78 32.73 10.57
C ALA A 146 -6.14 31.34 10.83
N LEU A 147 -5.22 30.94 9.95
CA LEU A 147 -4.43 29.71 10.05
C LEU A 147 -2.95 30.03 9.85
N LEU A 148 -2.07 29.06 10.12
CA LEU A 148 -0.64 29.23 9.90
C LEU A 148 -0.34 29.27 8.41
N GLU A 149 0.37 30.31 7.96
CA GLU A 149 0.84 30.41 6.58
C GLU A 149 2.00 29.45 6.32
N VAL A 150 1.98 28.79 5.15
CA VAL A 150 3.03 27.86 4.73
C VAL A 150 4.27 28.65 4.30
N ARG A 151 5.45 28.24 4.77
CA ARG A 151 6.70 28.96 4.53
C ARG A 151 7.31 28.61 3.17
N CYS A 152 6.66 28.92 2.06
CA CYS A 152 7.23 28.68 0.73
C CYS A 152 7.41 29.96 -0.09
N VAL A 153 8.44 29.97 -0.94
CA VAL A 153 8.86 31.15 -1.72
C VAL A 153 7.75 31.69 -2.63
N ASN A 154 6.79 30.85 -3.03
CA ASN A 154 5.62 31.21 -3.85
C ASN A 154 4.26 30.90 -3.16
N ALA A 155 4.21 30.81 -1.83
CA ALA A 155 3.03 30.36 -1.08
C ALA A 155 2.01 31.45 -0.71
N SER A 156 1.78 32.45 -1.57
CA SER A 156 0.75 33.45 -1.26
C SER A 156 -0.61 32.78 -1.04
N ASN A 157 -1.24 33.09 0.09
CA ASN A 157 -2.51 32.53 0.55
C ASN A 157 -2.51 30.99 0.71
N MET A 158 -1.37 30.40 1.06
CA MET A 158 -1.31 28.98 1.45
C MET A 158 -1.26 28.83 2.96
N PHE A 159 -2.11 27.97 3.51
CA PHE A 159 -2.24 27.79 4.95
C PHE A 159 -2.21 26.31 5.32
N VAL A 160 -1.86 26.02 6.58
CA VAL A 160 -1.83 24.67 7.11
C VAL A 160 -2.57 24.59 8.45
N ARG A 161 -3.39 23.53 8.58
CA ARG A 161 -4.04 23.13 9.82
C ARG A 161 -3.54 21.74 10.20
N ALA A 162 -3.17 21.55 11.46
CA ALA A 162 -2.64 20.29 11.95
C ALA A 162 -3.50 19.69 13.06
N GLY A 163 -3.34 18.38 13.27
CA GLY A 163 -4.02 17.64 14.33
C GLY A 163 -5.50 17.36 14.04
N VAL A 164 -5.91 17.40 12.77
CA VAL A 164 -7.29 17.08 12.39
C VAL A 164 -7.46 15.56 12.45
N ARG A 165 -8.54 15.07 13.07
CA ARG A 165 -8.79 13.62 13.13
C ARG A 165 -9.08 13.09 11.73
N PHE A 166 -8.56 11.91 11.43
CA PHE A 166 -8.94 11.19 10.23
C PHE A 166 -10.42 10.85 10.27
N ASP A 167 -11.15 11.21 9.21
CA ASP A 167 -12.55 10.85 9.06
C ASP A 167 -12.68 9.63 8.14
N GLU A 168 -12.97 8.48 8.74
CA GLU A 168 -13.19 7.22 8.03
C GLU A 168 -14.42 7.25 7.11
N THR A 169 -15.39 8.12 7.39
CA THR A 169 -16.61 8.23 6.58
C THR A 169 -16.37 8.93 5.24
N GLY A 170 -15.18 9.54 5.08
CA GLY A 170 -14.86 10.39 3.93
C GLY A 170 -15.68 11.68 3.90
N ASN A 171 -16.32 12.04 5.01
CA ASN A 171 -17.13 13.24 5.11
C ASN A 171 -16.24 14.46 5.44
N TYR A 172 -15.58 14.96 4.40
CA TYR A 172 -14.65 16.08 4.51
C TYR A 172 -15.32 17.44 4.82
N HIS A 173 -16.58 17.49 5.27
CA HIS A 173 -17.26 18.75 5.62
C HIS A 173 -16.48 19.58 6.65
N ASP A 174 -15.91 18.93 7.68
CA ASP A 174 -15.11 19.60 8.72
C ASP A 174 -13.78 20.18 8.21
N TYR A 175 -13.41 19.79 6.98
CA TYR A 175 -12.16 20.20 6.34
C TYR A 175 -12.40 21.37 5.39
N VAL A 176 -13.65 21.64 4.99
CA VAL A 176 -13.99 22.71 4.05
C VAL A 176 -13.75 24.07 4.69
N LEU A 177 -13.05 24.93 3.96
CA LEU A 177 -12.89 26.34 4.29
C LEU A 177 -13.35 27.16 3.08
N GLU A 178 -14.26 28.11 3.30
CA GLU A 178 -14.88 28.86 2.22
C GLU A 178 -13.84 29.61 1.37
N GLY A 179 -13.89 29.41 0.05
CA GLY A 179 -12.98 30.06 -0.90
C GLY A 179 -11.56 29.49 -0.89
N CYS A 180 -11.37 28.26 -0.38
CA CYS A 180 -10.09 27.55 -0.36
C CYS A 180 -10.20 26.15 -0.97
N ASP A 181 -9.20 25.78 -1.76
CA ASP A 181 -8.93 24.39 -2.10
C ASP A 181 -8.21 23.70 -0.94
N ALA A 182 -8.50 22.43 -0.67
CA ALA A 182 -7.94 21.69 0.45
C ALA A 182 -7.25 20.40 -0.01
N ILE A 183 -6.06 20.14 0.54
CA ILE A 183 -5.31 18.90 0.36
C ILE A 183 -5.09 18.24 1.71
N VAL A 184 -5.50 16.98 1.80
CA VAL A 184 -5.38 16.16 3.01
C VAL A 184 -4.13 15.29 2.93
N VAL A 185 -3.27 15.43 3.93
CA VAL A 185 -2.04 14.65 4.08
C VAL A 185 -2.07 13.93 5.43
N PRO A 186 -2.21 12.59 5.44
CA PRO A 186 -2.16 11.83 6.67
C PRO A 186 -0.74 11.87 7.24
N VAL A 187 -0.66 11.93 8.57
CA VAL A 187 0.57 11.93 9.35
C VAL A 187 0.39 11.08 10.60
N MET A 188 1.48 10.51 11.11
CA MET A 188 1.48 9.77 12.36
C MET A 188 0.76 10.55 13.48
N GLY A 189 -0.23 9.93 14.12
CA GLY A 189 -0.82 10.45 15.35
C GLY A 189 0.16 10.29 16.50
N SER A 190 0.67 11.39 17.06
CA SER A 190 1.31 11.37 18.37
C SER A 190 0.36 11.97 19.40
N SER A 191 0.45 11.51 20.65
CA SER A 191 -0.43 11.91 21.76
C SER A 191 -0.29 13.37 22.21
N GLY A 192 0.41 14.22 21.44
CA GLY A 192 0.50 15.66 21.61
C GLY A 192 0.09 16.35 20.32
N TRP A 193 -0.60 17.50 20.44
CA TRP A 193 -1.07 18.29 19.31
C TRP A 193 0.05 18.48 18.28
N ALA A 194 -0.14 17.96 17.06
CA ALA A 194 0.82 18.17 15.99
C ALA A 194 0.88 19.68 15.70
N ASN A 195 2.04 20.29 15.90
CA ASN A 195 2.21 21.71 15.64
C ASN A 195 2.24 21.94 14.12
N ALA A 196 1.36 22.81 13.64
CA ALA A 196 1.26 23.10 12.22
C ALA A 196 2.56 23.66 11.64
N SER A 197 3.42 24.31 12.45
CA SER A 197 4.72 24.81 11.98
C SER A 197 5.72 23.73 11.60
N ASP A 198 5.51 22.50 12.07
CA ASP A 198 6.45 21.39 11.91
C ASP A 198 6.01 20.46 10.76
N TYR A 199 5.18 20.97 9.84
CA TYR A 199 4.56 20.19 8.77
C TYR A 199 5.57 19.38 7.94
N GLU A 200 6.75 19.94 7.63
CA GLU A 200 7.82 19.23 6.90
C GLU A 200 8.29 17.96 7.65
N GLN A 201 8.45 18.09 8.97
CA GLN A 201 8.87 16.97 9.81
C GLN A 201 7.74 15.95 9.99
N LEU A 202 6.49 16.42 10.08
CA LEU A 202 5.32 15.56 10.20
C LEU A 202 5.12 14.72 8.92
N ILE A 203 5.31 15.31 7.73
CA ILE A 203 5.24 14.61 6.45
C ILE A 203 6.37 13.58 6.32
N SER A 204 7.61 13.96 6.61
CA SER A 204 8.78 13.05 6.47
C SER A 204 8.78 11.90 7.48
N ARG A 205 8.08 12.04 8.62
CA ARG A 205 7.81 10.93 9.54
C ARG A 205 6.77 9.94 9.00
N GLY A 206 6.09 10.26 7.91
CA GLY A 206 5.12 9.38 7.28
C GLY A 206 3.82 9.21 8.08
N PHE A 207 3.09 8.16 7.73
CA PHE A 207 1.80 7.80 8.31
C PHE A 207 1.54 6.29 8.18
N LEU A 208 0.54 5.79 8.89
CA LEU A 208 0.17 4.38 8.86
C LEU A 208 -0.84 4.07 7.76
N LEU A 209 -0.55 3.09 6.93
CA LEU A 209 -1.53 2.35 6.17
C LEU A 209 -1.89 1.08 6.93
N ALA A 210 -3.12 0.63 6.79
CA ALA A 210 -3.55 -0.72 7.14
C ALA A 210 -3.86 -1.48 5.84
N TRP A 211 -3.59 -2.79 5.81
CA TRP A 211 -4.04 -3.65 4.71
C TRP A 211 -5.01 -4.71 5.21
N ASP A 212 -5.93 -5.11 4.32
CA ASP A 212 -6.85 -6.20 4.57
C ASP A 212 -6.72 -7.26 3.47
N GLU A 213 -6.17 -8.42 3.84
CA GLU A 213 -6.01 -9.56 2.92
C GLU A 213 -7.35 -10.04 2.35
N THR A 214 -8.47 -9.75 3.03
CA THR A 214 -9.80 -10.14 2.54
C THR A 214 -10.29 -9.26 1.39
N LEU A 215 -9.76 -8.05 1.19
CA LEU A 215 -10.18 -7.12 0.13
C LEU A 215 -9.43 -7.34 -1.20
N GLN A 216 -8.66 -8.43 -1.32
CA GLN A 216 -8.06 -8.83 -2.59
C GLN A 216 -9.15 -9.19 -3.62
N PRO A 217 -8.92 -8.92 -4.93
CA PRO A 217 -9.79 -9.42 -5.99
C PRO A 217 -10.02 -10.92 -5.83
N ALA A 218 -11.26 -11.38 -6.07
CA ALA A 218 -11.75 -12.72 -5.76
C ALA A 218 -10.96 -13.89 -6.36
N THR A 219 -9.95 -13.64 -7.19
CA THR A 219 -8.99 -14.64 -7.66
C THR A 219 -8.06 -15.18 -6.56
N ALA A 220 -7.92 -14.48 -5.42
CA ALA A 220 -7.16 -14.96 -4.26
C ALA A 220 -8.02 -15.58 -3.15
N ARG A 221 -9.36 -15.45 -3.22
CA ARG A 221 -10.28 -16.10 -2.27
C ARG A 221 -10.65 -17.50 -2.74
N LEU A 222 -9.72 -18.43 -2.69
CA LEU A 222 -10.04 -19.86 -2.63
C LEU A 222 -9.97 -20.33 -1.17
N ILE A 223 -11.09 -20.06 -0.48
CA ILE A 223 -11.80 -20.93 0.47
C ILE A 223 -10.92 -21.72 1.48
N LEU A 224 -10.99 -21.31 2.75
CA LEU A 224 -10.81 -22.18 3.93
C LEU A 224 -11.83 -23.32 3.92
#